data_AF-A0A6M9PZ68-F1
#
_entry.id   AF-A0A6M9PZ68-F1
#
_cell.length_a   1.000
_cell.length_b   1.000
_cell.length_c   1.000
_cell.angle_alpha   90.00
_cell.angle_beta   90.00
_cell.angle_gamma   90.00
#
_symmetry.space_group_name_H-M   'P 1'
#
loop_
_entity.id
_entity.type
_entity.pdbx_description
1 polymer ?
#
loop_
_entity_poly.entity_id
_entity_poly.type
_entity_poly.pdbx_seq_one_letter_code
_entity_poly.pdbx_strand_id
1 'polypeptide(L)'
;MKKILLLTATSGLLLTGCYSTSINMSMGNMRLITSSASPQDVMDFATEACKNDFYQGASFLSKAGKEYRFKCVKAEENEVLIPIPGTSIESTPKTDSK
;
A
#
# COMPACT_ATOMS: atom_id res chain seq x y z
N MET A 1 -18.06 61.29 33.83
CA MET A 1 -17.27 60.05 33.64
C MET A 1 -17.87 59.27 32.47
N LYS A 2 -17.08 59.05 31.41
CA LYS A 2 -17.55 58.69 30.07
C LYS A 2 -17.03 57.30 29.70
N LYS A 3 -17.98 56.37 29.63
CA LYS A 3 -18.19 55.34 28.58
C LYS A 3 -17.22 54.16 28.35
N ILE A 4 -17.91 53.01 28.25
CA ILE A 4 -17.70 51.85 27.37
C ILE A 4 -16.57 50.91 27.80
N LEU A 5 -16.97 49.77 28.38
CA LEU A 5 -16.19 48.54 28.26
C LEU A 5 -16.93 47.60 27.31
N LEU A 6 -16.20 47.20 26.27
CA LEU A 6 -16.63 46.45 25.10
C LEU A 6 -17.25 45.09 25.45
N LEU A 7 -18.35 44.76 24.75
CA LEU A 7 -18.84 43.39 24.63
C LEU A 7 -17.76 42.52 23.98
N THR A 8 -17.28 41.53 24.72
CA THR A 8 -16.52 40.39 24.22
C THR A 8 -17.46 39.46 23.44
N ALA A 9 -17.79 39.86 22.21
CA ALA A 9 -18.30 38.92 21.21
C ALA A 9 -17.12 38.05 20.76
N THR A 10 -16.92 36.94 21.45
CA THR A 10 -16.07 35.84 20.98
C THR A 10 -16.71 35.27 19.72
N SER A 11 -16.42 35.89 18.57
CA SER A 11 -16.62 35.27 17.27
C SER A 11 -15.74 34.04 17.20
N GLY A 12 -16.29 32.91 17.63
CA GLY A 12 -15.75 31.57 17.39
C GLY A 12 -15.81 31.31 15.90
N LEU A 13 -14.77 31.76 15.20
CA LEU A 13 -14.47 31.39 13.83
C LEU A 13 -13.99 29.94 13.85
N LEU A 14 -14.92 28.98 13.97
CA LEU A 14 -14.61 27.58 13.70
C LEU A 14 -14.59 27.43 12.18
N LEU A 15 -13.40 27.65 11.62
CA LEU A 15 -13.06 27.30 10.24
C LEU A 15 -13.53 25.88 9.96
N THR A 16 -14.51 25.74 9.08
CA THR A 16 -14.93 24.48 8.49
C THR A 16 -13.83 23.97 7.57
N GLY A 17 -12.80 23.37 8.17
CA GLY A 17 -11.77 22.65 7.45
C GLY A 17 -12.29 21.29 6.97
N CYS A 18 -13.17 21.28 5.97
CA CYS A 18 -13.47 20.06 5.23
C CYS A 18 -12.30 19.77 4.27
N TYR A 19 -11.21 19.21 4.79
CA TYR A 19 -10.19 18.57 3.97
C TYR A 19 -10.71 17.19 3.55
N SER A 20 -11.53 17.15 2.50
CA SER A 20 -11.74 15.92 1.74
C SER A 20 -10.65 15.84 0.68
N THR A 21 -9.45 15.43 1.05
CA THR A 21 -8.55 14.84 0.06
C THR A 21 -9.18 13.51 -0.34
N SER A 22 -9.72 13.46 -1.55
CA SER A 22 -10.12 12.21 -2.19
C SER A 22 -8.84 11.39 -2.42
N ILE A 23 -8.45 10.61 -1.42
CA ILE A 23 -7.40 9.62 -1.55
C ILE A 23 -7.96 8.51 -2.44
N ASN A 24 -7.77 8.65 -3.75
CA ASN A 24 -7.99 7.57 -4.71
C ASN A 24 -6.86 6.55 -4.53
N MET A 25 -7.01 5.67 -3.55
CA MET A 25 -6.16 4.48 -3.43
C MET A 25 -6.62 3.49 -4.50
N SER A 26 -5.96 3.52 -5.65
CA SER A 26 -6.02 2.42 -6.61
C SER A 26 -5.38 1.20 -5.94
N MET A 27 -6.20 0.36 -5.30
CA MET A 27 -5.79 -0.96 -4.82
C MET A 27 -5.60 -1.96 -5.97
N GLY A 28 -5.68 -1.54 -7.24
CA GLY A 28 -5.76 -2.46 -8.38
C GLY A 28 -4.64 -3.52 -8.40
N ASN A 29 -3.42 -3.11 -8.11
CA ASN A 29 -2.25 -3.99 -8.04
C ASN A 29 -1.66 -4.12 -6.64
N MET A 30 -2.35 -3.70 -5.59
CA MET A 30 -1.84 -3.77 -4.21
C MET A 30 -2.48 -4.95 -3.48
N ARG A 31 -1.67 -5.73 -2.76
CA ARG A 31 -2.15 -6.85 -1.93
C ARG A 31 -1.76 -6.64 -0.48
N LEU A 32 -2.75 -6.75 0.40
CA LEU A 32 -2.57 -6.77 1.84
C LEU A 32 -2.79 -8.20 2.32
N ILE A 33 -1.78 -8.79 2.96
CA ILE A 33 -1.83 -10.16 3.47
C ILE A 33 -1.57 -10.11 4.98
N THR A 34 -2.53 -10.57 5.77
CA THR A 34 -2.37 -10.68 7.22
C THR A 34 -2.03 -12.12 7.58
N SER A 35 -0.81 -12.37 8.05
CA SER A 35 -0.34 -13.72 8.35
C SER A 35 0.71 -13.75 9.47
N SER A 36 0.76 -14.88 10.18
CA SER A 36 1.83 -15.23 11.10
C SER A 36 2.66 -16.43 10.62
N ALA A 37 2.48 -16.85 9.35
CA ALA A 37 3.31 -17.87 8.72
C ALA A 37 4.76 -17.39 8.53
N SER A 38 5.63 -18.29 8.05
CA SER A 38 7.01 -17.92 7.77
C SER A 38 7.07 -16.87 6.64
N PRO A 39 8.07 -15.98 6.63
CA PRO A 39 8.20 -14.98 5.58
C PRO A 39 8.23 -15.56 4.16
N GLN A 40 8.84 -16.75 3.98
CA GLN A 40 8.89 -17.41 2.69
C GLN A 40 7.51 -17.86 2.24
N ASP A 41 6.72 -18.50 3.12
CA ASP A 41 5.34 -18.93 2.78
C ASP A 41 4.47 -17.73 2.38
N VAL A 42 4.63 -16.59 3.06
CA VAL A 42 3.90 -15.35 2.71
C VAL A 42 4.35 -14.80 1.36
N MET A 43 5.66 -14.84 1.07
CA MET A 43 6.21 -14.40 -0.22
C MET A 43 5.69 -15.28 -1.37
N ASP A 44 5.67 -16.59 -1.18
CA ASP A 44 5.24 -17.57 -2.18
C ASP A 44 3.74 -17.41 -2.45
N PHE A 45 2.92 -17.32 -1.39
CA PHE A 45 1.50 -17.06 -1.51
C PHE A 45 1.20 -15.74 -2.24
N ALA A 46 1.89 -14.66 -1.88
CA ALA A 46 1.71 -13.36 -2.54
C ALA A 46 2.07 -13.44 -4.03
N THR A 47 3.17 -14.11 -4.36
CA THR A 47 3.65 -14.29 -5.72
C THR A 47 2.66 -15.09 -6.56
N GLU A 48 2.16 -16.21 -6.03
CA GLU A 48 1.16 -17.04 -6.69
C GLU A 48 -0.15 -16.28 -6.91
N ALA A 49 -0.64 -15.57 -5.89
CA ALA A 49 -1.85 -14.76 -6.00
C ALA A 49 -1.72 -13.70 -7.10
N CYS A 50 -0.61 -12.97 -7.15
CA CYS A 50 -0.35 -12.00 -8.22
C CYS A 50 -0.26 -12.67 -9.60
N LYS A 51 0.40 -13.84 -9.72
CA LYS A 51 0.49 -14.58 -10.99
C LYS A 51 -0.89 -15.05 -11.50
N ASN A 52 -1.76 -15.49 -10.60
CA ASN A 52 -3.13 -15.88 -10.94
C ASN A 52 -3.98 -14.71 -11.45
N ASP A 53 -3.63 -13.48 -11.05
CA ASP A 53 -4.25 -12.25 -11.54
C ASP A 53 -3.51 -11.63 -12.75
N PHE A 54 -2.75 -12.45 -13.49
CA PHE A 54 -2.00 -12.07 -14.70
C PHE A 54 -0.86 -11.06 -14.48
N TYR A 55 -0.33 -10.95 -13.26
CA TYR A 55 0.89 -10.20 -12.97
C TYR A 55 2.14 -11.09 -13.07
N GLN A 56 3.32 -10.49 -13.21
CA GLN A 56 4.59 -11.22 -13.22
C GLN A 56 4.91 -11.83 -11.85
N GLY A 57 4.53 -11.15 -10.77
CA GLY A 57 4.76 -11.59 -9.40
C GLY A 57 4.44 -10.49 -8.38
N ALA A 58 4.75 -10.77 -7.12
CA ALA A 58 4.59 -9.83 -6.02
C ALA A 58 5.93 -9.17 -5.67
N SER A 59 5.91 -7.86 -5.42
CA SER A 59 7.03 -7.08 -4.90
C SER A 59 6.68 -6.59 -3.50
N PHE A 60 7.50 -6.93 -2.52
CA PHE A 60 7.31 -6.56 -1.13
C PHE A 60 7.53 -5.05 -0.93
N LEU A 61 6.62 -4.42 -0.18
CA LEU A 61 6.69 -2.99 0.14
C LEU A 61 7.02 -2.76 1.61
N SER A 62 6.25 -3.37 2.51
CA SER A 62 6.42 -3.18 3.96
C SER A 62 5.66 -4.21 4.78
N LYS A 63 6.01 -4.28 6.06
CA LYS A 63 5.34 -5.10 7.07
C LYS A 63 5.04 -4.28 8.31
N ALA A 64 3.82 -4.39 8.84
CA ALA A 64 3.40 -3.81 10.10
C ALA A 64 2.72 -4.88 10.97
N GLY A 65 3.38 -5.33 12.03
CA GLY A 65 2.88 -6.45 12.84
C GLY A 65 2.75 -7.72 12.00
N LYS A 66 1.52 -8.19 11.76
CA LYS A 66 1.21 -9.37 10.92
C LYS A 66 0.78 -9.01 9.50
N GLU A 67 0.67 -7.73 9.19
CA GLU A 67 0.23 -7.24 7.88
C GLU A 67 1.42 -7.04 6.96
N TYR A 68 1.39 -7.68 5.80
CA TYR A 68 2.35 -7.55 4.72
C TYR A 68 1.70 -6.81 3.56
N ARG A 69 2.43 -5.85 2.98
CA ARG A 69 1.99 -5.07 1.82
C ARG A 69 2.85 -5.44 0.63
N PHE A 70 2.18 -5.77 -0.46
CA PHE A 70 2.80 -6.10 -1.73
C PHE A 70 2.22 -5.26 -2.86
N LYS A 71 3.02 -5.05 -3.89
CA LYS A 71 2.61 -4.59 -5.22
C LYS A 71 2.73 -5.76 -6.19
N CYS A 72 1.64 -6.17 -6.83
CA CYS A 72 1.69 -7.03 -7.99
C CYS A 72 2.27 -6.23 -9.16
N VAL A 73 3.35 -6.74 -9.75
CA VAL A 73 4.08 -6.05 -10.82
C VAL A 73 3.73 -6.69 -12.14
N LYS A 74 3.41 -5.87 -13.15
CA LYS A 74 3.20 -6.40 -14.50
C LYS A 74 4.51 -6.50 -15.28
N ALA A 75 4.57 -7.41 -16.25
CA ALA A 75 5.76 -7.60 -17.06
C ALA A 75 6.13 -6.34 -17.87
N GLU A 76 5.13 -5.54 -18.27
CA GLU A 76 5.33 -4.32 -19.07
C GLU A 76 5.90 -3.16 -18.23
N GLU A 77 5.75 -3.20 -16.90
CA GLU A 77 6.20 -2.13 -16.00
C GLU A 77 7.73 -2.15 -15.80
N ASN A 78 8.42 -3.23 -16.20
CA ASN A 78 9.87 -3.42 -16.04
C ASN A 78 10.37 -3.15 -14.60
N GLU A 79 9.50 -3.32 -13.60
CA GLU A 79 9.87 -3.15 -12.21
C GLU A 79 10.51 -4.43 -11.66
N VAL A 80 11.49 -4.24 -10.78
CA VAL A 80 12.18 -5.36 -10.11
C VAL A 80 11.30 -5.86 -8.97
N LEU A 81 11.07 -7.17 -8.92
CA LEU A 81 10.40 -7.81 -7.80
C LEU A 81 11.33 -7.81 -6.58
N ILE A 82 10.88 -7.21 -5.48
CA ILE A 82 11.63 -7.12 -4.23
C ILE A 82 11.10 -8.22 -3.29
N PRO A 83 11.94 -9.15 -2.80
CA PRO A 83 11.51 -10.16 -1.83
C PRO A 83 11.29 -9.55 -0.44
N ILE A 84 10.57 -10.27 0.43
CA ILE A 84 10.66 -10.01 1.87
C ILE A 84 12.12 -10.22 2.31
N PRO A 85 12.71 -9.38 3.17
CA PRO A 85 14.08 -9.57 3.65
C PRO A 85 14.31 -10.99 4.20
N GLY A 86 15.34 -11.67 3.69
CA GLY A 86 15.68 -13.05 4.06
C GLY A 86 14.92 -14.14 3.29
N THR A 87 14.12 -13.77 2.29
CA THR A 87 13.40 -14.71 1.40
C THR A 87 13.95 -14.66 -0.03
N SER A 88 13.58 -15.64 -0.83
CA SER A 88 13.86 -15.68 -2.26
C SER A 88 12.57 -15.61 -3.07
N ILE A 89 12.65 -15.07 -4.29
CA ILE A 89 11.59 -15.19 -5.28
C ILE A 89 12.06 -16.24 -6.26
N GLU A 90 11.38 -17.38 -6.30
CA GLU A 90 11.68 -18.41 -7.29
C GLU A 90 11.30 -17.87 -8.67
N SER A 91 12.32 -17.50 -9.44
CA SER A 91 12.16 -17.05 -10.81
C SER A 91 11.75 -18.25 -11.65
N THR A 92 10.45 -18.37 -11.95
CA THR A 92 10.02 -19.23 -13.04
C THR A 92 10.71 -18.72 -14.31
N PRO A 93 11.57 -19.51 -14.97
CA PRO A 93 12.31 -19.04 -16.13
C PRO A 93 11.30 -18.57 -17.18
N LYS A 94 11.53 -17.36 -17.73
CA LYS A 94 10.85 -16.91 -18.94
C LYS A 94 11.16 -17.96 -20.00
N THR A 95 10.19 -18.82 -20.30
CA THR A 95 10.25 -19.62 -21.52
C THR A 95 9.95 -18.64 -22.64
N ASP A 96 11.01 -18.04 -23.16
CA ASP A 96 11.00 -17.39 -24.47
C ASP A 96 10.64 -18.49 -25.48
N SER A 97 9.34 -18.62 -25.78
CA SER A 97 8.87 -19.44 -26.88
C SER A 97 9.36 -18.81 -28.18
N LYS A 98 10.35 -19.48 -28.75
CA LYS A 98 10.90 -19.33 -30.10
C LYS A 98 9.84 -19.39 -31.20
#